data_AF-A0AAE1RCU8-F1
#
_entry.id   AF-A0AAE1RCU8-F1
#
_cell.length_a   1.000
_cell.length_b   1.000
_cell.length_c   1.000
_cell.angle_alpha   90.00
_cell.angle_beta   90.00
_cell.angle_gamma   90.00
#
_symmetry.space_group_name_H-M   'P 1'
#
loop_
_entity.id
_entity.type
_entity.pdbx_description
1 polymer ?
#
loop_
_entity_poly.entity_id
_entity_poly.type
_entity_poly.pdbx_seq_one_letter_code
_entity_poly.pdbx_strand_id
1 'polypeptide(L)'
;MSKGSSGATKGGKKKGATFVIDCAKPVEDKIMEIASLEKFLQERIKVGGKAGALGDTVTITRDKTKITVTSDTTFSKRYLKYLTKKYLKKNNVRDWLRVISSNKDRNVYELRYFNIAENEAEEED
;
A
#
# COMPACT_ATOMS: atom_id res chain seq x y z
N MET A 1 -33.46 -8.04 -44.92
CA MET A 1 -33.25 -7.41 -43.60
C MET A 1 -31.85 -7.80 -43.12
N SER A 2 -30.88 -6.91 -43.32
CA SER A 2 -29.46 -7.14 -42.99
C SER A 2 -29.24 -6.90 -41.48
N LYS A 3 -28.73 -7.91 -40.76
CA LYS A 3 -28.30 -7.75 -39.36
C LYS A 3 -26.91 -7.13 -39.35
N GLY A 4 -26.83 -5.85 -39.02
CA GLY A 4 -25.59 -5.16 -38.72
C GLY A 4 -24.94 -5.74 -37.46
N SER A 5 -23.72 -6.26 -37.60
CA SER A 5 -22.84 -6.62 -36.50
C SER A 5 -22.36 -5.32 -35.83
N SER A 6 -22.83 -5.06 -34.62
CA SER A 6 -22.28 -4.01 -33.77
C SER A 6 -20.88 -4.43 -33.32
N GLY A 7 -19.87 -3.79 -33.91
CA GLY A 7 -18.48 -3.95 -33.53
C GLY A 7 -18.30 -3.66 -32.04
N ALA A 8 -17.93 -4.68 -31.28
CA ALA A 8 -17.45 -4.53 -29.92
C ALA A 8 -16.14 -3.74 -29.97
N THR A 9 -16.21 -2.45 -29.62
CA THR A 9 -15.05 -1.66 -29.27
C THR A 9 -14.38 -2.35 -28.09
N LYS A 10 -13.25 -3.02 -28.34
CA LYS A 10 -12.33 -3.49 -27.29
C LYS A 10 -11.89 -2.27 -26.49
N GLY A 11 -12.63 -1.99 -25.42
CA GLY A 11 -12.31 -0.92 -24.47
C GLY A 11 -10.90 -1.16 -23.95
N GLY A 12 -10.03 -0.16 -24.14
CA GLY A 12 -8.67 -0.20 -23.66
C GLY A 12 -8.65 -0.65 -22.20
N LYS A 13 -7.88 -1.70 -21.90
CA LYS A 13 -7.68 -2.22 -20.55
C LYS A 13 -7.39 -1.02 -19.64
N LYS A 14 -8.31 -0.73 -18.70
CA LYS A 14 -8.12 0.38 -17.74
C LYS A 14 -6.72 0.21 -17.14
N LYS A 15 -5.87 1.24 -17.30
CA LYS A 15 -4.50 1.20 -16.77
C LYS A 15 -4.58 0.86 -15.28
N GLY A 16 -3.93 -0.24 -14.90
CA GLY A 16 -3.86 -0.64 -13.50
C GLY A 16 -3.24 0.46 -12.64
N ALA A 17 -3.68 0.55 -11.39
CA ALA A 17 -3.14 1.50 -10.44
C ALA A 17 -1.94 0.88 -9.71
N THR A 18 -0.82 1.60 -9.70
CA THR A 18 0.41 1.19 -8.99
C THR A 18 0.64 2.12 -7.81
N PHE A 19 0.83 1.52 -6.64
CA PHE A 19 1.14 2.24 -5.40
C PHE A 19 2.38 1.65 -4.75
N VAL A 20 3.15 2.48 -4.07
CA VAL A 20 4.41 2.07 -3.44
C VAL A 20 4.38 2.43 -1.96
N ILE A 21 4.93 1.55 -1.12
CA ILE A 21 5.29 1.84 0.27
C ILE A 21 6.81 1.82 0.35
N ASP A 22 7.39 2.96 0.68
CA ASP A 22 8.81 3.12 0.99
C ASP A 22 9.03 2.91 2.49
N CYS A 23 9.79 1.85 2.79
CA CYS A 23 10.15 1.43 4.14
C CYS A 23 11.66 1.56 4.38
N ALA A 24 12.39 2.37 3.61
CA ALA A 24 13.86 2.47 3.72
C ALA A 24 14.34 2.67 5.17
N LYS A 25 13.84 3.69 5.86
CA LYS A 25 14.23 4.02 7.25
C LYS A 25 14.06 2.84 8.22
N PRO A 26 12.85 2.27 8.43
CA PRO A 26 12.68 1.19 9.38
C PRO A 26 13.34 -0.13 8.96
N VAL A 27 13.64 -0.33 7.68
CA VAL A 27 14.39 -1.50 7.19
C VAL A 27 15.88 -1.35 7.48
N GLU A 28 16.46 -0.17 7.23
CA GLU A 28 17.85 0.14 7.55
C GLU A 28 18.13 0.02 9.05
N ASP A 29 17.20 0.49 9.88
CA ASP A 29 17.27 0.42 11.34
C ASP A 29 16.89 -0.97 11.91
N LYS A 30 16.61 -1.96 11.04
CA LYS A 30 16.23 -3.34 11.40
C LYS A 30 14.98 -3.47 12.29
N ILE A 31 14.09 -2.47 12.25
CA ILE A 31 12.81 -2.47 12.98
C ILE A 31 11.75 -3.28 12.23
N MET A 32 11.86 -3.35 10.90
CA MET A 32 10.89 -4.02 10.03
C MET A 32 11.57 -4.83 8.94
N GLU A 33 11.02 -6.01 8.67
CA GLU A 33 11.36 -6.81 7.49
C GLU A 33 10.32 -6.67 6.38
N ILE A 34 10.78 -6.42 5.15
CA ILE A 34 9.90 -6.31 3.97
C ILE A 34 9.11 -7.59 3.72
N ALA A 35 9.73 -8.77 3.89
CA ALA A 35 9.07 -10.05 3.67
C ALA A 35 7.85 -10.26 4.59
N SER A 36 7.93 -9.78 5.84
CA SER A 36 6.81 -9.85 6.78
C SER A 36 5.66 -8.93 6.37
N LEU A 37 5.96 -7.71 5.90
CA LEU A 37 4.94 -6.80 5.38
C LEU A 37 4.31 -7.33 4.08
N GLU A 38 5.09 -7.90 3.18
CA GLU A 38 4.60 -8.55 1.95
C GLU A 38 3.60 -9.66 2.27
N LYS A 39 3.98 -10.61 3.13
CA LYS A 39 3.11 -11.72 3.55
C LYS A 39 1.82 -11.20 4.20
N PHE A 40 1.93 -10.19 5.06
CA PHE A 40 0.76 -9.56 5.67
C PHE A 40 -0.17 -8.94 4.61
N LEU A 41 0.37 -8.24 3.61
CA LEU A 41 -0.44 -7.65 2.55
C LEU A 41 -1.11 -8.73 1.68
N GLN A 42 -0.39 -9.82 1.37
CA GLN A 42 -0.95 -10.96 0.65
C GLN A 42 -2.17 -11.54 1.37
N GLU A 43 -2.08 -11.76 2.68
CA GLU A 43 -3.17 -12.33 3.48
C GLU A 43 -4.34 -11.35 3.72
N ARG A 44 -4.07 -10.04 3.75
CA ARG A 44 -5.03 -9.03 4.26
C ARG A 44 -5.68 -8.17 3.19
N ILE A 45 -5.09 -8.06 2.00
CA ILE A 45 -5.72 -7.38 0.87
C ILE A 45 -6.97 -8.17 0.46
N LYS A 46 -8.06 -7.44 0.26
CA LYS A 46 -9.34 -7.97 -0.18
C LYS A 46 -9.60 -7.64 -1.64
N VAL A 47 -10.02 -8.64 -2.40
CA VAL A 47 -10.55 -8.50 -3.76
C VAL A 47 -11.94 -9.16 -3.77
N GLY A 48 -12.95 -8.47 -4.29
CA GLY A 48 -14.33 -8.99 -4.33
C GLY A 48 -14.90 -9.35 -2.94
N GLY A 49 -14.46 -8.65 -1.88
CA GLY A 49 -14.91 -8.87 -0.50
C GLY A 49 -14.17 -9.99 0.27
N LYS A 50 -13.34 -10.79 -0.40
CA LYS A 50 -12.57 -11.89 0.22
C LYS A 50 -11.10 -11.51 0.39
N ALA A 51 -10.53 -11.81 1.55
CA ALA A 51 -9.11 -11.56 1.84
C ALA A 51 -8.25 -12.73 1.33
N GLY A 52 -7.01 -12.45 0.88
CA GLY A 52 -6.07 -13.48 0.45
C GLY A 52 -6.30 -14.03 -0.97
N ALA A 53 -7.42 -13.67 -1.61
CA ALA A 53 -7.77 -14.13 -2.95
C ALA A 53 -7.37 -13.08 -4.02
N LEU A 54 -6.07 -12.82 -4.16
CA LEU A 54 -5.56 -11.79 -5.07
C LEU A 54 -5.74 -12.16 -6.56
N GLY A 55 -5.55 -13.45 -6.90
CA GLY A 55 -5.52 -13.91 -8.29
C GLY A 55 -4.55 -13.07 -9.14
N ASP A 56 -4.94 -12.78 -10.37
CA ASP A 56 -4.18 -11.92 -11.28
C ASP A 56 -4.55 -10.42 -11.16
N THR A 57 -5.45 -10.08 -10.23
CA THR A 57 -6.02 -8.73 -10.13
C THR A 57 -5.15 -7.76 -9.33
N VAL A 58 -4.36 -8.27 -8.39
CA VAL A 58 -3.45 -7.51 -7.54
C VAL A 58 -2.13 -8.27 -7.47
N THR A 59 -1.07 -7.63 -7.91
CA THR A 59 0.31 -8.12 -7.80
C THR A 59 1.05 -7.31 -6.77
N ILE A 60 1.79 -8.00 -5.89
CA ILE A 60 2.64 -7.39 -4.86
C ILE A 60 4.06 -7.79 -5.22
N THR A 61 4.92 -6.80 -5.43
CA THR A 61 6.34 -7.00 -5.67
C THR A 61 7.14 -6.36 -4.55
N ARG A 62 8.23 -7.03 -4.16
CA ARG A 62 9.12 -6.58 -3.10
C ARG A 62 10.47 -6.20 -3.68
N ASP A 63 10.98 -5.08 -3.23
CA ASP A 63 12.37 -4.68 -3.37
C ASP A 63 13.05 -4.72 -1.99
N LYS A 64 14.33 -4.35 -1.92
CA LYS A 64 15.08 -4.33 -0.66
C LYS A 64 14.44 -3.45 0.42
N THR A 65 13.90 -2.30 0.04
CA THR A 65 13.34 -1.29 0.96
C THR A 65 11.93 -0.85 0.60
N LYS A 66 11.36 -1.36 -0.50
CA LYS A 66 10.07 -0.90 -1.04
C LYS A 66 9.15 -2.08 -1.31
N ILE A 67 7.86 -1.85 -1.16
CA ILE A 67 6.81 -2.74 -1.66
C ILE A 67 5.99 -1.99 -2.70
N THR A 68 5.83 -2.60 -3.86
CA THR A 68 5.00 -2.09 -4.95
C THR A 68 3.76 -2.98 -5.07
N VAL A 69 2.59 -2.34 -5.10
CA VAL A 69 1.29 -3.00 -5.28
C VAL A 69 0.68 -2.47 -6.56
N THR A 70 0.52 -3.35 -7.54
CA THR A 70 -0.13 -3.03 -8.82
C THR A 70 -1.46 -3.75 -8.89
N SER A 71 -2.54 -3.03 -9.21
CA SER A 71 -3.87 -3.63 -9.38
C SER A 71 -4.50 -3.27 -10.70
N ASP A 72 -5.07 -4.25 -11.37
CA ASP A 72 -5.86 -4.10 -12.59
C ASP A 72 -7.32 -3.64 -12.32
N THR A 73 -7.70 -3.57 -11.03
CA THR A 73 -9.06 -3.21 -10.60
C THR A 73 -9.06 -1.95 -9.75
N THR A 74 -10.24 -1.52 -9.28
CA THR A 74 -10.38 -0.37 -8.40
C THR A 74 -9.67 -0.64 -7.07
N PHE A 75 -8.45 -0.13 -6.95
CA PHE A 75 -7.63 -0.20 -5.74
C PHE A 75 -7.29 1.22 -5.28
N SER A 76 -7.48 1.51 -4.00
CA SER A 76 -7.22 2.83 -3.46
C SER A 76 -5.95 2.87 -2.63
N LYS A 77 -5.17 3.93 -2.80
CA LYS A 77 -4.02 4.22 -1.96
C LYS A 77 -4.40 4.24 -0.47
N ARG A 78 -5.55 4.81 -0.12
CA ARG A 78 -6.05 4.87 1.26
C ARG A 78 -6.18 3.48 1.91
N TYR A 79 -6.60 2.48 1.14
CA TYR A 79 -6.70 1.12 1.66
C TYR A 79 -5.33 0.55 2.03
N LEU A 80 -4.31 0.83 1.21
CA LEU A 80 -2.92 0.46 1.51
C LEU A 80 -2.44 1.13 2.80
N LYS A 81 -2.71 2.43 3.01
CA LYS A 81 -2.40 3.13 4.27
C LYS A 81 -3.01 2.46 5.49
N TYR A 82 -4.28 2.06 5.38
CA TYR A 82 -4.98 1.37 6.46
C TYR A 82 -4.30 0.05 6.81
N LEU A 83 -3.97 -0.77 5.81
CA LEU A 83 -3.31 -2.06 6.02
C LEU A 83 -1.90 -1.88 6.61
N THR A 84 -1.11 -0.93 6.10
CA THR A 84 0.22 -0.65 6.66
C THR A 84 0.13 -0.20 8.11
N LYS A 85 -0.80 0.71 8.46
CA LYS A 85 -1.03 1.11 9.86
C LYS A 85 -1.47 -0.06 10.74
N LYS A 86 -2.29 -0.97 10.20
CA LYS A 86 -2.70 -2.19 10.91
C LYS A 86 -1.52 -3.11 11.19
N TYR A 87 -0.62 -3.28 10.22
CA TYR A 87 0.63 -4.02 10.40
C TYR A 87 1.52 -3.37 11.47
N LEU A 88 1.70 -2.04 11.44
CA LEU A 88 2.49 -1.33 12.45
C LEU A 88 1.94 -1.52 13.87
N LYS A 89 0.60 -1.50 14.04
CA LYS A 89 -0.01 -1.77 15.35
C LYS A 89 0.18 -3.22 15.79
N LYS A 90 0.08 -4.19 14.87
CA LYS A 90 0.29 -5.61 15.17
C LYS A 90 1.72 -5.89 15.67
N ASN A 91 2.71 -5.16 15.17
CA ASN A 91 4.11 -5.29 15.57
C ASN A 91 4.55 -4.26 16.63
N ASN A 92 3.61 -3.53 17.23
CA ASN A 92 3.87 -2.55 18.28
C ASN A 92 4.86 -1.41 17.93
N VAL A 93 4.95 -1.02 16.65
CA VAL A 93 5.85 0.05 16.16
C VAL A 93 5.11 1.33 15.75
N ARG A 94 3.82 1.41 16.08
CA ARG A 94 2.94 2.51 15.68
C ARG A 94 3.31 3.84 16.36
N ASP A 95 3.92 3.78 17.53
CA ASP A 95 4.23 4.98 18.33
C ASP A 95 5.52 5.65 17.84
N TRP A 96 6.37 4.89 17.15
CA TRP A 96 7.59 5.41 16.54
C TRP A 96 7.42 5.76 15.06
N LEU A 97 6.56 5.06 14.31
CA LEU A 97 6.44 5.20 12.86
C LEU A 97 5.06 5.68 12.40
N ARG A 98 5.06 6.68 11.50
CA ARG A 98 3.88 7.18 10.79
C ARG A 98 3.96 6.94 9.29
N VAL A 99 2.81 6.58 8.71
CA VAL A 99 2.62 6.43 7.26
C VAL A 99 2.14 7.76 6.66
N ILE A 100 2.97 8.40 5.83
CA ILE A 100 2.71 9.71 5.19
C ILE A 100 2.80 9.57 3.67
N SER A 101 1.97 10.29 2.91
CA SER A 101 2.17 10.39 1.46
C SER A 101 3.48 11.11 1.16
N SER A 102 4.24 10.64 0.17
CA SER A 102 5.38 11.40 -0.32
C SER A 102 4.91 12.73 -0.92
N ASN A 103 5.69 13.78 -0.70
CA ASN A 103 5.46 15.10 -1.31
C ASN A 103 5.82 15.12 -2.80
N LYS A 104 6.79 14.28 -3.20
CA LYS A 104 7.24 14.19 -4.58
C LYS A 104 6.23 13.45 -5.43
N ASP A 105 5.75 12.31 -4.93
CA ASP A 105 4.92 11.41 -5.70
C ASP A 105 3.67 10.94 -4.94
N ARG A 106 2.50 11.27 -5.50
CA ARG A 106 1.21 11.03 -4.86
C ARG A 106 0.86 9.55 -4.78
N ASN A 107 1.55 8.67 -5.49
CA ASN A 107 1.33 7.22 -5.42
C ASN A 107 2.20 6.51 -4.37
N VAL A 108 3.13 7.23 -3.74
CA VAL A 108 4.10 6.67 -2.79
C VAL A 108 3.70 7.03 -1.36
N TYR A 109 3.69 6.04 -0.46
CA TYR A 109 3.75 6.28 0.97
C TYR A 109 5.17 6.11 1.48
N GLU A 110 5.52 6.88 2.49
CA GLU A 110 6.79 6.79 3.20
C GLU A 110 6.49 6.52 4.69
N LEU A 111 7.30 5.65 5.29
CA LEU A 111 7.37 5.49 6.74
C LEU A 111 8.37 6.51 7.31
N ARG A 112 7.89 7.36 8.21
CA ARG A 112 8.71 8.37 8.90
C ARG A 112 8.60 8.22 10.41
N TYR A 113 9.65 8.57 11.12
CA TYR A 113 9.58 8.69 12.58
C TYR A 113 8.67 9.86 12.98
N PHE A 114 8.10 9.76 14.18
CA PHE A 114 7.60 10.95 14.89
C PHE A 114 8.79 11.78 15.37
N ASN A 115 8.70 13.10 15.28
CA ASN A 115 9.64 13.98 15.97
C ASN A 115 9.21 14.00 17.43
N ILE A 116 9.87 13.21 18.27
CA ILE A 116 9.54 13.11 19.70
C ILE A 116 9.83 14.46 20.41
N ALA A 117 10.82 15.21 19.94
CA ALA A 117 11.21 16.50 20.50
C ALA A 117 10.13 17.61 20.43
N GLU A 118 9.09 17.47 19.60
CA GLU A 118 7.95 18.41 19.56
C GLU A 118 6.72 17.88 20.29
N ASN A 119 6.61 16.57 20.54
CA ASN A 119 5.43 15.97 21.19
C ASN A 119 5.45 16.10 22.72
N GLU A 120 6.62 16.27 23.35
CA GLU A 120 6.71 16.59 24.78
C GLU A 120 6.24 18.03 25.09
N ALA A 121 6.25 18.94 24.11
CA ALA A 121 5.77 20.32 24.28
C ALA A 121 4.26 20.50 24.00
N GLU A 122 3.60 19.49 23.40
CA GLU A 122 2.16 19.51 23.09
C GLU A 122 1.30 18.67 24.06
N GLU A 123 1.91 17.89 24.97
CA GLU A 123 1.17 17.13 26.01
C GLU A 123 1.01 17.90 27.34
N GLU A 124 1.53 19.13 27.44
CA GLU A 124 1.39 20.02 28.62
C GLU A 124 0.33 21.13 28.47
N ASP A 125 -0.51 21.14 27.42
CA ASP A 125 -1.61 22.12 27.23
C ASP A 125 -2.99 21.44 27.04
#